data_AF-A0A947ML07-F1
#
_entry.id   AF-A0A947ML07-F1
#
_cell.length_a   1.000
_cell.length_b   1.000
_cell.length_c   1.000
_cell.angle_alpha   90.00
_cell.angle_beta   90.00
_cell.angle_gamma   90.00
#
_symmetry.space_group_name_H-M   'P 1'
#
loop_
_entity.id
_entity.type
_entity.pdbx_description
1 polymer ?
#
loop_
_entity_poly.entity_id
_entity_poly.type
_entity_poly.pdbx_seq_one_letter_code
_entity_poly.pdbx_strand_id
1 'polypeptide(L)'
;MNTKKLSLGLLALTLFTGCGFSLDSLLSGSTSGKTQIPDSSPTPLTPTPVSTSLPTSADLLLYLDMETAPVGYSYQGQVLETKGAIANAHGRLGAAWQMDGQGSYVKVPLDINPEKYPRLTMTAWARYNGPESGGPIQVISHDDGGYDRSLGIDHRSSEGAGWSGFAGSAAVVGAVPVQIGQWVFLASVYDQQAKTVTLYVNGVRKQIENAELGTGHPFLYLGANPSFGEQFTGLIDEVRIYGRALSAAEIEGLRENAPVVPVLPSPAASPVKFFDNGNIQAVFNGASCAPTFTTNKDYLLTEIYNYHWNDAKGQAPPGQIGLKSSTGVVYGPWEVSTREGQGGVPHAYWFANPKVLIPAGSYTVTDSHPQSWSYNAASGCSISWLTGIPQ
;
A
#
# COMPACT_ATOMS: atom_id res chain seq x y z
N MET A 1 11.05 44.07 -35.80
CA MET A 1 10.08 45.07 -36.29
C MET A 1 9.32 44.50 -37.48
N ASN A 2 8.11 43.98 -37.27
CA ASN A 2 6.90 44.34 -38.01
C ASN A 2 5.75 43.43 -37.56
N THR A 3 4.76 44.08 -36.96
CA THR A 3 3.54 43.54 -36.39
C THR A 3 2.49 43.23 -37.46
N LYS A 4 1.77 42.11 -37.34
CA LYS A 4 0.42 41.95 -37.87
C LYS A 4 -0.52 41.39 -36.79
N LYS A 5 -1.52 42.21 -36.44
CA LYS A 5 -2.70 41.92 -35.62
C LYS A 5 -3.79 41.28 -36.49
N LEU A 6 -4.56 40.35 -35.93
CA LEU A 6 -5.98 40.03 -36.22
C LEU A 6 -6.37 38.88 -35.25
N SER A 7 -7.58 38.70 -34.72
CA SER A 7 -8.73 39.53 -34.34
C SER A 7 -9.71 38.51 -33.72
N LEU A 8 -10.14 38.71 -32.49
CA LEU A 8 -11.11 37.87 -31.77
C LEU A 8 -12.53 38.05 -32.34
N GLY A 9 -13.26 36.95 -32.56
CA GLY A 9 -14.67 36.95 -32.94
C GLY A 9 -15.53 36.25 -31.87
N LEU A 10 -16.31 37.06 -31.15
CA LEU A 10 -17.30 36.67 -30.14
C LEU A 10 -18.66 36.48 -30.84
N LEU A 11 -19.34 35.34 -30.64
CA LEU A 11 -20.70 35.14 -31.18
C LEU A 11 -21.74 35.30 -30.07
N ALA A 12 -22.71 36.17 -30.35
CA ALA A 12 -23.71 36.68 -29.42
C ALA A 12 -24.95 35.79 -29.32
N LEU A 13 -25.56 35.92 -28.14
CA LEU A 13 -26.82 35.41 -27.63
C LEU A 13 -28.02 36.13 -28.29
N THR A 14 -29.07 35.41 -28.67
CA THR A 14 -30.40 35.99 -28.98
C THR A 14 -31.51 35.29 -28.22
N LEU A 15 -32.20 36.09 -27.41
CA LEU A 15 -33.46 35.79 -26.70
C LEU A 15 -34.65 35.97 -27.65
N PHE A 16 -35.67 35.12 -27.53
CA PHE A 16 -37.04 35.45 -27.95
C PHE A 16 -38.02 35.18 -26.81
N THR A 17 -38.84 36.19 -26.54
CA THR A 17 -39.89 36.27 -25.51
C THR A 17 -41.23 35.70 -26.00
N GLY A 18 -41.82 34.85 -25.16
CA GLY A 18 -43.23 34.80 -24.71
C GLY A 18 -44.42 34.96 -25.67
N CYS A 19 -45.38 34.03 -25.56
CA CYS A 19 -46.81 34.36 -25.47
C CYS A 19 -47.59 33.19 -24.83
N GLY A 20 -48.46 33.49 -23.87
CA GLY A 20 -49.30 32.52 -23.15
C GLY A 20 -50.72 32.44 -23.69
N PHE A 21 -51.44 31.37 -23.37
CA PHE A 21 -52.90 31.30 -23.45
C PHE A 21 -53.45 30.32 -22.39
N SER A 22 -54.59 30.70 -21.81
CA SER A 22 -55.33 29.99 -20.77
C SER A 22 -56.80 29.83 -21.18
N LEU A 23 -57.32 28.65 -20.84
CA LEU A 23 -58.68 28.16 -20.56
C LEU A 23 -59.82 28.12 -21.60
N ASP A 24 -60.45 26.93 -21.57
CA ASP A 24 -61.87 26.57 -21.70
C ASP A 24 -62.60 26.56 -23.05
N SER A 25 -62.94 25.35 -23.52
CA SER A 25 -64.28 24.74 -23.30
C SER A 25 -64.60 23.72 -24.40
N LEU A 26 -65.11 22.54 -24.02
CA LEU A 26 -66.24 21.84 -24.65
C LEU A 26 -66.43 20.45 -24.02
N LEU A 27 -67.46 20.35 -23.19
CA LEU A 27 -68.08 19.10 -22.74
C LEU A 27 -69.17 18.71 -23.74
N SER A 28 -69.17 17.46 -24.21
CA SER A 28 -70.38 16.65 -24.36
C SER A 28 -69.99 15.18 -24.48
N GLY A 29 -70.62 14.32 -23.67
CA GLY A 29 -70.24 12.93 -23.50
C GLY A 29 -71.12 11.95 -24.25
N SER A 30 -70.63 10.71 -24.40
CA SER A 30 -71.43 9.50 -24.13
C SER A 30 -70.53 8.26 -23.94
N THR A 31 -70.75 7.61 -22.80
CA THR A 31 -70.68 6.17 -22.48
C THR A 31 -69.64 5.25 -23.14
N SER A 32 -68.69 4.75 -22.34
CA SER A 32 -68.55 3.33 -21.92
C SER A 32 -67.10 2.96 -21.60
N GLY A 33 -66.86 2.36 -20.42
CA GLY A 33 -65.67 1.56 -20.09
C GLY A 33 -64.33 2.28 -19.99
N LYS A 34 -64.01 2.89 -18.83
CA LYS A 34 -62.61 3.22 -18.50
C LYS A 34 -61.87 1.92 -18.11
N THR A 35 -61.19 1.31 -19.07
CA THR A 35 -60.05 0.44 -18.78
C THR A 35 -58.97 1.34 -18.19
N GLN A 36 -58.65 1.17 -16.90
CA GLN A 36 -57.45 1.79 -16.33
C GLN A 36 -56.24 1.15 -17.02
N ILE A 37 -55.50 1.96 -17.79
CA ILE A 37 -54.14 1.62 -18.19
C ILE A 37 -53.31 1.74 -16.91
N PRO A 38 -52.65 0.66 -16.43
CA PRO A 38 -51.74 0.78 -15.31
C PRO A 38 -50.58 1.68 -15.75
N ASP A 39 -50.33 2.75 -14.99
CA ASP A 39 -49.09 3.52 -15.07
C ASP A 39 -47.95 2.60 -14.63
N SER A 40 -47.31 1.93 -15.59
CA SER A 40 -46.08 1.18 -15.37
C SER A 40 -44.89 2.08 -15.63
N SER A 41 -44.76 3.16 -14.85
CA SER A 41 -43.47 3.81 -14.67
C SER A 41 -42.52 2.79 -14.01
N PRO A 42 -41.40 2.40 -14.65
CA PRO A 42 -40.47 1.47 -14.03
C PRO A 42 -39.89 2.16 -12.79
N THR A 43 -40.20 1.62 -11.62
CA THR A 43 -39.52 1.95 -10.38
C THR A 43 -38.01 1.82 -10.63
N PRO A 44 -37.18 2.83 -10.32
CA PRO A 44 -35.73 2.66 -10.37
C PRO A 44 -35.40 1.45 -9.52
N LEU A 45 -34.89 0.38 -10.16
CA LEU A 45 -34.36 -0.75 -9.43
C LEU A 45 -33.25 -0.19 -8.56
N THR A 46 -33.50 -0.13 -7.25
CA THR A 46 -32.45 0.12 -6.28
C THR A 46 -31.42 -0.98 -6.53
N PRO A 47 -30.15 -0.65 -6.84
CA PRO A 47 -29.15 -1.68 -7.07
C PRO A 47 -29.14 -2.57 -5.83
N THR A 48 -29.43 -3.86 -6.04
CA THR A 48 -29.32 -4.86 -4.97
C THR A 48 -27.92 -4.70 -4.38
N PRO A 49 -27.77 -4.47 -3.06
CA PRO A 49 -26.44 -4.40 -2.47
C PRO A 49 -25.74 -5.73 -2.79
N VAL A 50 -24.68 -5.66 -3.58
CA VAL A 50 -23.80 -6.80 -3.79
C VAL A 50 -23.28 -7.14 -2.40
N SER A 51 -23.56 -8.35 -1.92
CA SER A 51 -23.03 -8.82 -0.65
C SER A 51 -21.51 -8.84 -0.74
N THR A 52 -20.84 -7.78 -0.27
CA THR A 52 -19.39 -7.69 -0.20
C THR A 52 -18.90 -8.69 0.84
N SER A 53 -18.12 -9.69 0.42
CA SER A 53 -17.45 -10.63 1.32
C SER A 53 -15.95 -10.43 1.17
N LEU A 54 -15.23 -10.13 2.26
CA LEU A 54 -13.77 -10.12 2.20
C LEU A 54 -13.24 -11.53 1.90
N PRO A 55 -12.20 -11.68 1.05
CA PRO A 55 -11.60 -12.97 0.80
C PRO A 55 -10.91 -13.51 2.05
N THR A 56 -10.95 -14.84 2.22
CA THR A 56 -10.23 -15.55 3.28
C THR A 56 -8.71 -15.40 3.13
N SER A 57 -7.97 -15.38 4.23
CA SER A 57 -6.49 -15.34 4.21
C SER A 57 -5.82 -16.66 3.93
N ALA A 58 -6.55 -17.78 3.93
CA ALA A 58 -5.98 -19.11 3.68
C ALA A 58 -5.24 -19.21 2.34
N ASP A 59 -5.63 -18.41 1.35
CA ASP A 59 -5.03 -18.38 0.00
C ASP A 59 -4.22 -17.10 -0.26
N LEU A 60 -3.99 -16.27 0.75
CA LEU A 60 -3.22 -15.04 0.64
C LEU A 60 -1.73 -15.39 0.62
N LEU A 61 -1.12 -15.27 -0.56
CA LEU A 61 0.30 -15.53 -0.76
C LEU A 61 1.15 -14.34 -0.36
N LEU A 62 0.68 -13.13 -0.62
CA LEU A 62 1.38 -11.88 -0.31
C LEU A 62 0.37 -10.86 0.18
N TYR A 63 0.70 -10.18 1.27
CA TYR A 63 0.16 -8.88 1.58
C TYR A 63 1.30 -8.00 2.09
N LEU A 64 1.46 -6.83 1.47
CA LEU A 64 2.38 -5.81 1.94
C LEU A 64 1.57 -4.72 2.62
N ASP A 65 1.50 -4.79 3.94
CA ASP A 65 0.94 -3.73 4.79
C ASP A 65 1.87 -2.53 4.75
N MET A 66 1.44 -1.44 4.11
CA MET A 66 2.24 -0.24 3.95
C MET A 66 2.09 0.76 5.10
N GLU A 67 1.20 0.49 6.06
CA GLU A 67 0.83 1.38 7.16
C GLU A 67 1.81 1.36 8.34
N THR A 68 2.55 0.26 8.47
CA THR A 68 3.31 -0.06 9.67
C THR A 68 4.82 -0.03 9.50
N ALA A 69 5.44 0.70 8.55
CA ALA A 69 6.90 0.85 8.54
C ALA A 69 7.41 2.03 7.70
N PRO A 70 8.46 2.77 8.14
CA PRO A 70 9.07 3.80 7.31
C PRO A 70 10.15 3.28 6.34
N VAL A 71 10.69 2.05 6.49
CA VAL A 71 11.65 1.48 5.52
C VAL A 71 11.74 -0.06 5.70
N GLY A 72 11.51 -0.84 4.63
CA GLY A 72 11.80 -2.28 4.58
C GLY A 72 10.63 -3.19 4.96
N TYR A 73 9.74 -3.48 4.00
CA TYR A 73 8.73 -4.53 4.20
C TYR A 73 9.39 -5.89 4.25
N SER A 74 8.81 -6.76 5.06
CA SER A 74 9.20 -8.16 5.12
C SER A 74 8.18 -9.04 4.41
N TYR A 75 8.68 -10.02 3.68
CA TYR A 75 7.90 -11.13 3.18
C TYR A 75 8.41 -12.38 3.88
N GLN A 76 7.53 -13.11 4.58
CA GLN A 76 7.90 -14.28 5.38
C GLN A 76 9.06 -14.00 6.37
N GLY A 77 9.08 -12.81 6.96
CA GLY A 77 10.11 -12.40 7.93
C GLY A 77 11.46 -11.96 7.32
N GLN A 78 11.58 -11.92 5.99
CA GLN A 78 12.78 -11.40 5.31
C GLN A 78 12.51 -10.03 4.71
N VAL A 79 13.40 -9.06 4.98
CA VAL A 79 13.36 -7.74 4.34
C VAL A 79 13.51 -7.90 2.84
N LEU A 80 12.61 -7.26 2.09
CA LEU A 80 12.61 -7.30 0.63
C LEU A 80 13.76 -6.48 0.04
N GLU A 81 14.31 -6.96 -1.09
CA GLU A 81 15.28 -6.22 -1.89
C GLU A 81 14.56 -5.02 -2.55
N THR A 82 15.14 -3.82 -2.42
CA THR A 82 14.58 -2.59 -2.99
C THR A 82 15.65 -1.75 -3.68
N LYS A 83 15.26 -1.07 -4.75
CA LYS A 83 16.06 -0.01 -5.38
C LYS A 83 15.17 1.22 -5.55
N GLY A 84 15.59 2.40 -5.10
CA GLY A 84 14.91 3.68 -5.34
C GLY A 84 13.52 3.87 -4.71
N ALA A 85 12.82 2.79 -4.35
CA ALA A 85 11.53 2.83 -3.68
C ALA A 85 11.68 3.40 -2.26
N ILE A 86 10.84 4.39 -1.92
CA ILE A 86 10.82 5.02 -0.59
C ILE A 86 9.41 5.05 -0.02
N ALA A 87 9.27 5.04 1.30
CA ALA A 87 7.97 5.19 1.94
C ALA A 87 7.44 6.63 1.78
N ASN A 88 6.13 6.75 1.56
CA ASN A 88 5.42 8.01 1.45
C ASN A 88 4.22 8.03 2.40
N ALA A 89 4.09 9.08 3.22
CA ALA A 89 3.05 9.21 4.24
C ALA A 89 1.66 9.61 3.70
N HIS A 90 1.49 9.66 2.38
CA HIS A 90 0.25 10.00 1.70
C HIS A 90 -0.25 8.83 0.83
N GLY A 91 -0.32 7.64 1.43
CA GLY A 91 -0.88 6.45 0.80
C GLY A 91 -2.38 6.53 0.57
N ARG A 92 -2.95 5.46 0.01
CA ARG A 92 -4.41 5.35 -0.15
C ARG A 92 -5.04 5.15 1.22
N LEU A 93 -4.43 4.27 2.00
CA LEU A 93 -4.46 4.28 3.45
C LEU A 93 -3.06 4.71 3.91
N GLY A 94 -2.95 5.24 5.13
CA GLY A 94 -1.79 5.97 5.68
C GLY A 94 -0.53 6.07 4.80
N ALA A 95 0.29 5.02 4.68
CA ALA A 95 1.53 5.08 3.90
C ALA A 95 1.56 4.17 2.65
N ALA A 96 2.37 4.54 1.66
CA ALA A 96 2.51 3.84 0.38
C ALA A 96 3.97 3.80 -0.09
N TRP A 97 4.27 2.93 -1.05
CA TRP A 97 5.54 2.97 -1.77
C TRP A 97 5.54 4.04 -2.85
N GLN A 98 6.54 4.91 -2.84
CA GLN A 98 6.80 5.84 -3.92
C GLN A 98 7.86 5.30 -4.88
N MET A 99 7.51 5.30 -6.17
CA MET A 99 8.37 4.92 -7.28
C MET A 99 8.72 6.17 -8.11
N ASP A 100 9.99 6.32 -8.48
CA ASP A 100 10.51 7.49 -9.17
C ASP A 100 10.46 7.42 -10.71
N GLY A 101 10.11 6.26 -11.29
CA GLY A 101 10.20 6.00 -12.72
C GLY A 101 11.62 6.02 -13.29
N GLN A 102 12.64 5.85 -12.46
CA GLN A 102 14.05 5.78 -12.83
C GLN A 102 14.66 4.46 -12.35
N GLY A 103 13.89 3.38 -12.51
CA GLY A 103 14.28 2.02 -12.14
C GLY A 103 14.06 1.69 -10.68
N SER A 104 13.18 2.42 -9.99
CA SER A 104 12.71 2.02 -8.67
C SER A 104 11.95 0.70 -8.72
N TYR A 105 12.22 -0.20 -7.77
CA TYR A 105 11.45 -1.41 -7.59
C TYR A 105 11.51 -1.93 -6.15
N VAL A 106 10.53 -2.77 -5.82
CA VAL A 106 10.57 -3.71 -4.68
C VAL A 106 10.48 -5.11 -5.25
N LYS A 107 11.45 -5.96 -4.93
CA LYS A 107 11.50 -7.35 -5.40
C LYS A 107 10.95 -8.27 -4.34
N VAL A 108 9.92 -9.02 -4.70
CA VAL A 108 9.32 -10.05 -3.85
C VAL A 108 9.75 -11.42 -4.35
N PRO A 109 10.42 -12.26 -3.55
CA PRO A 109 10.84 -13.62 -3.92
C PRO A 109 9.64 -14.59 -3.86
N LEU A 110 8.55 -14.25 -4.55
CA LEU A 110 7.36 -15.07 -4.68
C LEU A 110 7.24 -15.53 -6.13
N ASP A 111 7.38 -16.84 -6.31
CA ASP A 111 7.12 -17.50 -7.58
C ASP A 111 5.62 -17.67 -7.79
N ILE A 112 5.08 -16.95 -8.78
CA ILE A 112 3.66 -16.92 -9.14
C ILE A 112 3.37 -17.60 -10.48
N ASN A 113 4.28 -18.46 -10.96
CA ASN A 113 4.13 -19.08 -12.27
C ASN A 113 2.84 -19.92 -12.40
N PRO A 114 2.24 -20.02 -13.61
CA PRO A 114 1.00 -20.77 -13.82
C PRO A 114 1.07 -22.24 -13.40
N GLU A 115 2.22 -22.90 -13.57
CA GLU A 115 2.43 -24.29 -13.12
C GLU A 115 2.18 -24.46 -11.62
N LYS A 116 2.59 -23.47 -10.81
CA LYS A 116 2.45 -23.48 -9.36
C LYS A 116 1.10 -22.95 -8.90
N TYR A 117 0.62 -21.90 -9.56
CA TYR A 117 -0.65 -21.25 -9.28
C TYR A 117 -1.46 -21.13 -10.57
N PRO A 118 -2.20 -22.19 -10.98
CA PRO A 118 -2.99 -22.18 -12.21
C PRO A 118 -4.15 -21.18 -12.14
N ARG A 119 -4.53 -20.76 -10.92
CA ARG A 119 -5.42 -19.64 -10.66
C ARG A 119 -4.72 -18.66 -9.74
N LEU A 120 -4.81 -17.37 -10.01
CA LEU A 120 -4.13 -16.34 -9.23
C LEU A 120 -4.85 -15.00 -9.35
N THR A 121 -4.86 -14.22 -8.27
CA THR A 121 -5.35 -12.84 -8.29
C THR A 121 -4.29 -11.90 -7.77
N MET A 122 -3.99 -10.83 -8.52
CA MET A 122 -3.17 -9.70 -8.07
C MET A 122 -4.07 -8.52 -7.80
N THR A 123 -3.84 -7.78 -6.71
CA THR A 123 -4.51 -6.50 -6.46
C THR A 123 -3.55 -5.44 -5.98
N ALA A 124 -3.81 -4.18 -6.31
CA ALA A 124 -3.10 -3.03 -5.76
C ALA A 124 -3.97 -1.77 -5.84
N TRP A 125 -3.74 -0.84 -4.92
CA TRP A 125 -4.04 0.57 -5.16
C TRP A 125 -2.83 1.21 -5.84
N ALA A 126 -3.08 2.00 -6.89
CA ALA A 126 -2.02 2.70 -7.61
C ALA A 126 -2.41 4.15 -7.90
N ARG A 127 -1.44 5.06 -7.80
CA ARG A 127 -1.57 6.47 -8.17
C ARG A 127 -0.45 6.82 -9.13
N TYR A 128 -0.76 6.86 -10.41
CA TYR A 128 0.22 7.16 -11.45
C TYR A 128 0.52 8.65 -11.53
N ASN A 129 1.80 9.03 -11.51
CA ASN A 129 2.25 10.43 -11.54
C ASN A 129 3.12 10.77 -12.78
N GLY A 130 3.37 9.80 -13.65
CA GLY A 130 4.23 9.99 -14.83
C GLY A 130 3.52 10.65 -16.01
N PRO A 131 4.26 11.23 -16.97
CA PRO A 131 3.71 11.57 -18.28
C PRO A 131 3.37 10.28 -19.04
N GLU A 132 2.35 10.32 -19.90
CA GLU A 132 2.04 9.17 -20.77
C GLU A 132 3.30 8.68 -21.49
N SER A 133 3.62 7.40 -21.32
CA SER A 133 4.71 6.76 -22.09
C SER A 133 4.13 6.21 -23.39
N GLY A 134 4.98 5.92 -24.38
CA GLY A 134 4.53 5.26 -25.62
C GLY A 134 4.35 3.74 -25.50
N GLY A 135 4.59 3.15 -24.33
CA GLY A 135 4.69 1.70 -24.15
C GLY A 135 4.12 1.22 -22.81
N PRO A 136 4.35 -0.04 -22.40
CA PRO A 136 3.83 -0.53 -21.13
C PRO A 136 4.56 0.07 -19.93
N ILE A 137 3.86 0.09 -18.80
CA ILE A 137 4.36 0.50 -17.49
C ILE A 137 3.83 -0.50 -16.47
N GLN A 138 4.67 -1.01 -15.57
CA GLN A 138 4.27 -2.08 -14.65
C GLN A 138 4.16 -1.64 -13.19
N VAL A 139 2.99 -1.86 -12.59
CA VAL A 139 2.76 -1.77 -11.13
C VAL A 139 3.24 -3.05 -10.45
N ILE A 140 2.89 -4.22 -11.01
CA ILE A 140 3.32 -5.54 -10.56
C ILE A 140 3.71 -6.35 -11.79
N SER A 141 4.89 -6.99 -11.82
CA SER A 141 5.29 -7.85 -12.93
C SER A 141 6.23 -8.97 -12.51
N HIS A 142 6.01 -10.19 -13.04
CA HIS A 142 7.00 -11.28 -12.99
C HIS A 142 7.55 -11.63 -14.38
N ASP A 143 7.34 -10.76 -15.36
CA ASP A 143 7.66 -10.99 -16.77
C ASP A 143 9.13 -11.35 -17.01
N ASP A 144 9.41 -12.46 -17.69
CA ASP A 144 10.78 -12.82 -18.05
C ASP A 144 11.22 -12.34 -19.43
N GLY A 145 10.33 -11.67 -20.16
CA GLY A 145 10.51 -11.29 -21.56
C GLY A 145 9.36 -11.77 -22.45
N GLY A 146 8.49 -12.63 -21.92
CA GLY A 146 7.32 -13.21 -22.59
C GLY A 146 6.04 -12.37 -22.51
N TYR A 147 6.05 -11.21 -21.85
CA TYR A 147 4.87 -10.43 -21.43
C TYR A 147 3.99 -11.19 -20.43
N ASP A 148 4.56 -11.85 -19.43
CA ASP A 148 3.84 -12.73 -18.49
C ASP A 148 2.90 -11.99 -17.51
N ARG A 149 2.46 -12.65 -16.42
CA ARG A 149 1.45 -12.07 -15.52
C ARG A 149 1.93 -10.73 -14.98
N SER A 150 1.17 -9.69 -15.28
CA SER A 150 1.51 -8.34 -14.82
C SER A 150 0.27 -7.47 -14.71
N LEU A 151 0.40 -6.37 -13.97
CA LEU A 151 -0.64 -5.40 -13.73
C LEU A 151 -0.02 -4.02 -13.90
N GLY A 152 -0.59 -3.20 -14.77
CA GLY A 152 0.10 -2.00 -15.23
C GLY A 152 -0.76 -1.09 -16.09
N ILE A 153 -0.10 -0.35 -16.97
CA ILE A 153 -0.70 0.50 -18.00
C ILE A 153 -0.14 0.03 -19.35
N ASP A 154 -0.97 -0.02 -20.38
CA ASP A 154 -0.50 -0.14 -21.77
C ASP A 154 -1.04 1.03 -22.61
N HIS A 155 -0.12 1.80 -23.19
CA HIS A 155 -0.41 2.93 -24.07
C HIS A 155 -0.54 2.53 -25.55
N ARG A 156 -0.31 1.27 -25.90
CA ARG A 156 -0.27 0.77 -27.29
C ARG A 156 -1.61 0.19 -27.78
N SER A 157 -2.61 0.10 -26.90
CA SER A 157 -3.91 -0.49 -27.24
C SER A 157 -4.62 0.31 -28.32
N SER A 158 -5.26 -0.40 -29.26
CA SER A 158 -6.10 0.20 -30.29
C SER A 158 -7.34 0.89 -29.73
N GLU A 159 -7.74 0.56 -28.50
CA GLU A 159 -8.81 1.21 -27.75
C GLU A 159 -8.34 2.45 -26.97
N GLY A 160 -7.06 2.82 -27.07
CA GLY A 160 -6.43 3.89 -26.32
C GLY A 160 -5.71 3.42 -25.06
N ALA A 161 -4.97 4.32 -24.43
CA ALA A 161 -4.20 4.04 -23.22
C ALA A 161 -5.11 3.66 -22.04
N GLY A 162 -4.77 2.59 -21.34
CA GLY A 162 -5.56 2.11 -20.21
C GLY A 162 -4.76 1.25 -19.26
N TRP A 163 -5.33 1.04 -18.06
CA TRP A 163 -4.83 0.04 -17.13
C TRP A 163 -4.91 -1.35 -17.77
N SER A 164 -3.93 -2.19 -17.51
CA SER A 164 -3.74 -3.44 -18.23
C SER A 164 -3.39 -4.61 -17.32
N GLY A 165 -3.66 -5.81 -17.82
CA GLY A 165 -3.07 -7.04 -17.32
C GLY A 165 -2.56 -7.88 -18.48
N PHE A 166 -1.31 -8.35 -18.40
CA PHE A 166 -0.73 -9.27 -19.38
C PHE A 166 -0.64 -10.68 -18.81
N ALA A 167 -0.53 -11.67 -19.69
CA ALA A 167 -0.44 -13.07 -19.32
C ALA A 167 0.31 -13.92 -20.36
N GLY A 168 1.32 -13.38 -21.01
CA GLY A 168 2.06 -14.03 -22.09
C GLY A 168 1.44 -13.71 -23.43
N SER A 169 0.73 -14.68 -24.01
CA SER A 169 0.07 -14.53 -25.33
C SER A 169 -1.13 -13.57 -25.34
N ALA A 170 -1.53 -13.08 -24.16
CA ALA A 170 -2.79 -12.38 -23.96
C ALA A 170 -2.58 -11.10 -23.13
N ALA A 171 -3.32 -10.05 -23.49
CA ALA A 171 -3.35 -8.79 -22.77
C ALA A 171 -4.77 -8.23 -22.73
N VAL A 172 -5.18 -7.72 -21.58
CA VAL A 172 -6.44 -7.00 -21.41
C VAL A 172 -6.14 -5.56 -21.04
N VAL A 173 -6.74 -4.60 -21.76
CA VAL A 173 -6.67 -3.16 -21.43
C VAL A 173 -8.06 -2.68 -21.07
N GLY A 174 -8.23 -2.20 -19.84
CA GLY A 174 -9.50 -1.74 -19.28
C GLY A 174 -9.97 -0.43 -19.91
N ALA A 175 -11.28 -0.18 -19.81
CA ALA A 175 -11.92 1.02 -20.39
C ALA A 175 -11.80 2.28 -19.51
N VAL A 176 -11.34 2.14 -18.26
CA VAL A 176 -11.16 3.28 -17.35
C VAL A 176 -9.87 4.01 -17.74
N PRO A 177 -9.95 5.31 -18.10
CA PRO A 177 -8.79 6.05 -18.55
C PRO A 177 -7.76 6.23 -17.43
N VAL A 178 -6.48 6.30 -17.80
CA VAL A 178 -5.40 6.62 -16.87
C VAL A 178 -5.46 8.12 -16.55
N GLN A 179 -5.71 8.46 -15.29
CA GLN A 179 -5.72 9.84 -14.81
C GLN A 179 -4.54 10.08 -13.87
N ILE A 180 -3.67 11.01 -14.27
CA ILE A 180 -2.49 11.38 -13.49
C ILE A 180 -2.93 11.91 -12.12
N GLY A 181 -2.26 11.43 -11.07
CA GLY A 181 -2.47 11.85 -9.70
C GLY A 181 -3.77 11.36 -9.07
N GLN A 182 -4.48 10.41 -9.67
CA GLN A 182 -5.68 9.79 -9.07
C GLN A 182 -5.38 8.36 -8.59
N TRP A 183 -5.93 8.01 -7.42
CA TRP A 183 -5.90 6.64 -6.93
C TRP A 183 -6.87 5.77 -7.71
N VAL A 184 -6.40 4.61 -8.14
CA VAL A 184 -7.23 3.55 -8.73
C VAL A 184 -7.01 2.25 -7.97
N PHE A 185 -8.07 1.48 -7.82
CA PHE A 185 -7.98 0.09 -7.39
C PHE A 185 -7.91 -0.81 -8.61
N LEU A 186 -6.92 -1.70 -8.62
CA LEU A 186 -6.65 -2.62 -9.71
C LEU A 186 -6.75 -4.04 -9.20
N ALA A 187 -7.35 -4.93 -9.99
CA ALA A 187 -7.26 -6.36 -9.78
C ALA A 187 -7.15 -7.11 -11.11
N SER A 188 -6.20 -8.04 -11.22
CA SER A 188 -6.12 -8.99 -12.34
C SER A 188 -6.33 -10.40 -11.82
N VAL A 189 -7.32 -11.11 -12.38
CA VAL A 189 -7.64 -12.50 -12.10
C VAL A 189 -7.22 -13.36 -13.28
N TYR A 190 -6.34 -14.32 -13.02
CA TYR A 190 -5.84 -15.30 -13.98
C TYR A 190 -6.44 -16.66 -13.70
N ASP A 191 -6.96 -17.31 -14.72
CA ASP A 191 -7.45 -18.69 -14.65
C ASP A 191 -6.99 -19.49 -15.87
N GLN A 192 -6.04 -20.39 -15.66
CA GLN A 192 -5.45 -21.22 -16.71
C GLN A 192 -6.43 -22.28 -17.22
N GLN A 193 -7.32 -22.78 -16.36
CA GLN A 193 -8.29 -23.82 -16.72
C GLN A 193 -9.41 -23.22 -17.58
N ALA A 194 -9.91 -22.05 -17.18
CA ALA A 194 -10.90 -21.31 -17.95
C ALA A 194 -10.29 -20.57 -19.15
N LYS A 195 -8.95 -20.46 -19.22
CA LYS A 195 -8.20 -19.66 -20.20
C LYS A 195 -8.66 -18.20 -20.22
N THR A 196 -8.82 -17.60 -19.04
CA THR A 196 -9.29 -16.21 -18.91
C THR A 196 -8.31 -15.32 -18.17
N VAL A 197 -8.25 -14.06 -18.58
CA VAL A 197 -7.67 -12.96 -17.82
C VAL A 197 -8.76 -11.92 -17.62
N THR A 198 -9.08 -11.61 -16.36
CA THR A 198 -10.07 -10.59 -16.01
C THR A 198 -9.40 -9.45 -15.28
N LEU A 199 -9.53 -8.24 -15.82
CA LEU A 199 -9.07 -7.01 -15.20
C LEU A 199 -10.26 -6.26 -14.59
N TYR A 200 -10.07 -5.73 -13.38
CA TYR A 200 -10.96 -4.80 -12.72
C TYR A 200 -10.21 -3.49 -12.47
N VAL A 201 -10.82 -2.38 -12.87
CA VAL A 201 -10.31 -1.03 -12.59
C VAL A 201 -11.41 -0.24 -11.91
N ASN A 202 -11.25 0.10 -10.63
CA ASN A 202 -12.30 0.72 -9.81
C ASN A 202 -13.64 -0.04 -9.88
N GLY A 203 -13.59 -1.38 -9.88
CA GLY A 203 -14.77 -2.24 -9.98
C GLY A 203 -15.28 -2.49 -11.41
N VAL A 204 -14.82 -1.73 -12.41
CA VAL A 204 -15.18 -1.95 -13.82
C VAL A 204 -14.43 -3.15 -14.37
N ARG A 205 -15.16 -4.21 -14.71
CA ARG A 205 -14.65 -5.48 -15.22
C ARG A 205 -14.44 -5.47 -16.73
N LYS A 206 -13.31 -6.00 -17.20
CA LYS A 206 -13.09 -6.47 -18.59
C LYS A 206 -12.43 -7.84 -18.57
N GLN A 207 -12.88 -8.75 -19.42
CA GLN A 207 -12.33 -10.11 -19.53
C GLN A 207 -11.93 -10.41 -20.96
N ILE A 208 -10.85 -11.16 -21.11
CA ILE A 208 -10.50 -11.86 -22.35
C ILE A 208 -10.52 -13.37 -22.12
N GLU A 209 -10.74 -14.11 -23.20
CA GLU A 209 -10.79 -15.57 -23.24
C GLU A 209 -9.68 -16.12 -24.13
N ASN A 210 -9.50 -17.44 -24.12
CA ASN A 210 -8.45 -18.15 -24.86
C ASN A 210 -7.03 -17.67 -24.52
N ALA A 211 -6.82 -17.17 -23.30
CA ALA A 211 -5.51 -16.76 -22.82
C ALA A 211 -4.65 -17.98 -22.47
N GLU A 212 -3.45 -18.04 -23.06
CA GLU A 212 -2.42 -19.00 -22.66
C GLU A 212 -1.41 -18.29 -21.77
N LEU A 213 -1.42 -18.67 -20.48
CA LEU A 213 -0.62 -18.02 -19.45
C LEU A 213 0.86 -18.39 -19.60
N GLY A 214 1.71 -17.38 -19.86
CA GLY A 214 3.16 -17.54 -19.95
C GLY A 214 3.85 -17.83 -18.62
N THR A 215 5.03 -18.46 -18.71
CA THR A 215 5.95 -18.69 -17.59
C THR A 215 6.90 -17.51 -17.55
N GLY A 216 7.03 -16.88 -16.39
CA GLY A 216 7.99 -15.81 -16.15
C GLY A 216 8.96 -16.14 -15.02
N HIS A 217 9.56 -15.10 -14.43
CA HIS A 217 10.52 -15.25 -13.34
C HIS A 217 9.90 -15.87 -12.08
N PRO A 218 10.68 -16.56 -11.24
CA PRO A 218 10.26 -17.09 -9.94
C PRO A 218 10.24 -16.01 -8.83
N PHE A 219 10.09 -14.75 -9.22
CA PHE A 219 9.99 -13.57 -8.37
C PHE A 219 9.21 -12.48 -9.12
N LEU A 220 8.73 -11.47 -8.43
CA LEU A 220 8.06 -10.33 -9.05
C LEU A 220 8.63 -9.00 -8.57
N TYR A 221 8.53 -7.98 -9.40
CA TYR A 221 8.83 -6.59 -9.07
C TYR A 221 7.53 -5.81 -8.88
N LEU A 222 7.54 -4.91 -7.89
CA LEU A 222 6.60 -3.82 -7.79
C LEU A 222 7.26 -2.55 -8.33
N GLY A 223 6.54 -1.82 -9.18
CA GLY A 223 6.97 -0.54 -9.75
C GLY A 223 7.87 -0.62 -10.98
N ALA A 224 8.20 -1.83 -11.46
CA ALA A 224 8.96 -2.02 -12.69
C ALA A 224 8.71 -3.40 -13.31
N ASN A 225 9.02 -3.52 -14.60
CA ASN A 225 9.24 -4.81 -15.25
C ASN A 225 10.68 -5.30 -14.94
N PRO A 226 10.88 -6.58 -14.58
CA PRO A 226 12.22 -7.10 -14.26
C PRO A 226 13.09 -7.39 -15.51
N SER A 227 12.50 -7.51 -16.70
CA SER A 227 13.19 -7.81 -17.97
C SER A 227 13.24 -6.63 -18.95
N PHE A 228 12.37 -5.62 -18.80
CA PHE A 228 12.29 -4.45 -19.68
C PHE A 228 12.36 -3.11 -18.93
N GLY A 229 12.62 -2.02 -19.66
CA GLY A 229 12.64 -0.65 -19.13
C GLY A 229 11.27 -0.04 -18.82
N GLU A 230 10.28 -0.85 -18.46
CA GLU A 230 8.89 -0.42 -18.20
C GLU A 230 8.74 -0.04 -16.73
N GLN A 231 8.80 1.26 -16.43
CA GLN A 231 8.98 1.77 -15.06
C GLN A 231 7.79 2.60 -14.61
N PHE A 232 7.29 2.33 -13.40
CA PHE A 232 6.20 3.09 -12.80
C PHE A 232 6.74 4.32 -12.06
N THR A 233 6.05 5.45 -12.25
CA THR A 233 6.24 6.66 -11.44
C THR A 233 4.95 6.93 -10.70
N GLY A 234 5.00 6.97 -9.38
CA GLY A 234 3.77 7.16 -8.60
C GLY A 234 3.81 6.52 -7.23
N LEU A 235 2.62 6.28 -6.69
CA LEU A 235 2.42 5.58 -5.42
C LEU A 235 1.77 4.21 -5.67
N ILE A 236 2.21 3.19 -4.95
CA ILE A 236 1.64 1.84 -4.93
C ILE A 236 1.31 1.51 -3.49
N ASP A 237 0.13 0.97 -3.24
CA ASP A 237 -0.38 0.67 -1.91
C ASP A 237 -1.19 -0.63 -1.91
N GLU A 238 -1.34 -1.25 -0.74
CA GLU A 238 -2.32 -2.32 -0.48
C GLU A 238 -2.18 -3.53 -1.42
N VAL A 239 -0.93 -3.88 -1.76
CA VAL A 239 -0.59 -4.97 -2.69
C VAL A 239 -0.92 -6.32 -2.09
N ARG A 240 -1.72 -7.11 -2.83
CA ARG A 240 -2.07 -8.48 -2.45
C ARG A 240 -1.92 -9.44 -3.62
N ILE A 241 -1.52 -10.66 -3.30
CA ILE A 241 -1.53 -11.78 -4.24
C ILE A 241 -2.21 -12.97 -3.59
N TYR A 242 -3.21 -13.52 -4.26
CA TYR A 242 -3.95 -14.70 -3.83
C TYR A 242 -3.65 -15.86 -4.77
N GLY A 243 -3.43 -17.06 -4.21
CA GLY A 243 -3.19 -18.31 -4.95
C GLY A 243 -4.45 -18.91 -5.57
N ARG A 244 -5.48 -18.09 -5.80
CA ARG A 244 -6.76 -18.47 -6.40
C ARG A 244 -7.38 -17.32 -7.18
N ALA A 245 -8.40 -17.65 -7.98
CA ALA A 245 -9.27 -16.66 -8.59
C ALA A 245 -10.25 -16.11 -7.54
N LEU A 246 -10.22 -14.80 -7.29
CA LEU A 246 -11.21 -14.11 -6.47
C LEU A 246 -12.48 -13.85 -7.28
N SER A 247 -13.62 -13.89 -6.61
CA SER A 247 -14.90 -13.48 -7.18
C SER A 247 -15.02 -11.96 -7.28
N ALA A 248 -15.95 -11.48 -8.12
CA ALA A 248 -16.21 -10.05 -8.25
C ALA A 248 -16.64 -9.40 -6.92
N ALA A 249 -17.40 -10.12 -6.08
CA ALA A 249 -17.82 -9.63 -4.76
C ALA A 249 -16.65 -9.53 -3.76
N GLU A 250 -15.67 -10.43 -3.84
CA GLU A 250 -14.44 -10.35 -3.04
C GLU A 250 -13.54 -9.19 -3.49
N ILE A 251 -13.39 -9.00 -4.80
CA ILE A 251 -12.64 -7.88 -5.37
C ILE A 251 -13.26 -6.55 -4.99
N GLU A 252 -14.59 -6.46 -5.05
CA GLU A 252 -15.31 -5.27 -4.61
C GLU A 252 -15.19 -5.06 -3.10
N GLY A 253 -15.27 -6.14 -2.32
CA GLY A 253 -15.00 -6.14 -0.90
C GLY A 253 -13.63 -5.52 -0.56
N LEU A 254 -12.57 -5.91 -1.28
CA LEU A 254 -11.20 -5.37 -1.15
C LEU A 254 -11.09 -3.89 -1.59
N ARG A 255 -11.91 -3.45 -2.55
CA ARG A 255 -11.94 -2.07 -3.02
C ARG A 255 -12.58 -1.14 -2.01
N GLU A 256 -13.75 -1.52 -1.50
CA GLU A 256 -14.56 -0.68 -0.61
C GLU A 256 -14.03 -0.70 0.82
N ASN A 257 -13.55 -1.87 1.22
CA ASN A 257 -12.89 -2.06 2.49
C ASN A 257 -11.46 -2.49 2.14
N ALA A 258 -10.46 -1.68 2.47
CA ALA A 258 -9.17 -2.32 2.66
C ALA A 258 -9.41 -3.44 3.68
N PRO A 259 -9.11 -4.70 3.34
CA PRO A 259 -9.38 -5.76 4.28
C PRO A 259 -8.59 -5.41 5.53
N VAL A 260 -9.30 -5.47 6.65
CA VAL A 260 -8.76 -6.01 7.88
C VAL A 260 -8.00 -7.25 7.43
N VAL A 261 -6.70 -7.12 7.22
CA VAL A 261 -5.77 -8.24 7.30
C VAL A 261 -6.31 -9.06 8.47
N PRO A 262 -6.43 -10.39 8.40
CA PRO A 262 -6.25 -11.10 9.65
C PRO A 262 -4.84 -10.70 10.06
N VAL A 263 -4.75 -9.63 10.86
CA VAL A 263 -3.73 -9.47 11.85
C VAL A 263 -3.67 -10.88 12.42
N LEU A 264 -2.56 -11.60 12.18
CA LEU A 264 -2.21 -12.77 12.97
C LEU A 264 -2.74 -12.49 14.36
N PRO A 265 -3.74 -13.26 14.81
CA PRO A 265 -4.85 -12.80 15.64
C PRO A 265 -4.36 -11.63 16.45
N SER A 266 -4.72 -10.39 16.08
CA SER A 266 -4.32 -9.22 16.87
C SER A 266 -4.67 -9.63 18.28
N PRO A 267 -3.69 -9.89 19.16
CA PRO A 267 -4.05 -9.88 20.54
C PRO A 267 -4.50 -8.44 20.69
N ALA A 268 -5.68 -8.23 21.24
CA ALA A 268 -6.14 -6.93 21.69
C ALA A 268 -5.20 -6.31 22.77
N ALA A 269 -3.93 -6.70 22.79
CA ALA A 269 -2.85 -6.17 23.58
C ALA A 269 -2.42 -4.85 22.93
N SER A 270 -2.79 -3.76 23.58
CA SER A 270 -2.08 -2.49 23.40
C SER A 270 -0.58 -2.72 23.57
N PRO A 271 0.28 -1.92 22.91
CA PRO A 271 1.71 -1.98 23.14
C PRO A 271 2.02 -1.93 24.65
N VAL A 272 2.76 -2.91 25.14
CA VAL A 272 3.21 -2.96 26.53
C VAL A 272 4.70 -2.65 26.58
N LYS A 273 5.11 -1.96 27.64
CA LYS A 273 6.53 -1.81 27.94
C LYS A 273 7.04 -3.13 28.50
N PHE A 274 7.68 -3.93 27.64
CA PHE A 274 8.15 -5.28 28.00
C PHE A 274 9.59 -5.29 28.52
N PHE A 275 10.31 -4.19 28.38
CA PHE A 275 11.58 -3.95 29.02
C PHE A 275 11.69 -2.49 29.49
N ASP A 276 12.15 -2.28 30.72
CA ASP A 276 12.44 -0.97 31.30
C ASP A 276 13.47 -1.14 32.43
N ASN A 277 14.62 -0.50 32.32
CA ASN A 277 15.56 -0.38 33.43
C ASN A 277 15.74 1.08 33.89
N GLY A 278 14.88 1.99 33.43
CA GLY A 278 14.86 3.39 33.84
C GLY A 278 14.34 3.58 35.26
N ASN A 279 14.72 4.69 35.87
CA ASN A 279 14.23 5.14 37.17
C ASN A 279 14.45 6.65 37.33
N ILE A 280 14.01 7.22 38.45
CA ILE A 280 14.04 8.67 38.73
C ILE A 280 15.31 9.16 39.45
N GLN A 281 16.33 8.31 39.60
CA GLN A 281 17.57 8.69 40.27
C GLN A 281 18.49 9.50 39.35
N ALA A 282 19.44 10.23 39.95
CA ALA A 282 20.48 10.92 39.22
C ALA A 282 21.26 9.96 38.31
N VAL A 283 21.59 10.43 37.11
CA VAL A 283 22.27 9.64 36.09
C VAL A 283 23.67 10.18 35.79
N PHE A 284 24.52 9.30 35.30
CA PHE A 284 25.89 9.58 34.89
C PHE A 284 26.14 9.03 33.48
N ASN A 285 27.25 9.46 32.87
CA ASN A 285 27.69 9.04 31.56
C ASN A 285 28.72 7.91 31.61
N GLY A 286 28.87 7.16 30.52
CA GLY A 286 29.94 6.19 30.35
C GLY A 286 29.73 4.89 31.12
N ALA A 287 28.52 4.32 31.03
CA ALA A 287 28.25 3.00 31.59
C ALA A 287 29.20 1.94 31.00
N SER A 288 29.60 0.95 31.80
CA SER A 288 30.47 -0.14 31.36
C SER A 288 29.73 -1.24 30.59
N CYS A 289 28.39 -1.18 30.53
CA CYS A 289 27.55 -2.18 29.88
C CYS A 289 26.31 -1.58 29.24
N ALA A 290 25.86 -2.23 28.15
CA ALA A 290 24.56 -1.98 27.52
C ALA A 290 23.47 -2.85 28.18
N PRO A 291 22.21 -2.39 28.22
CA PRO A 291 21.13 -3.16 28.78
C PRO A 291 20.90 -4.45 27.99
N THR A 292 20.60 -5.52 28.72
CA THR A 292 20.21 -6.81 28.17
C THR A 292 18.86 -7.23 28.73
N PHE A 293 18.09 -7.95 27.93
CA PHE A 293 16.79 -8.46 28.34
C PHE A 293 16.49 -9.80 27.68
N THR A 294 15.58 -10.55 28.29
CA THR A 294 15.06 -11.81 27.74
C THR A 294 13.55 -11.73 27.68
N THR A 295 12.99 -12.12 26.55
CA THR A 295 11.56 -12.32 26.38
C THR A 295 11.26 -13.80 26.16
N ASN A 296 10.14 -14.28 26.71
CA ASN A 296 9.63 -15.64 26.53
C ASN A 296 8.56 -15.76 25.44
N LYS A 297 8.29 -14.65 24.74
CA LYS A 297 7.34 -14.55 23.62
C LYS A 297 7.92 -13.67 22.52
N ASP A 298 7.38 -13.82 21.33
CA ASP A 298 7.65 -12.94 20.23
C ASP A 298 6.98 -11.58 20.50
N TYR A 299 7.60 -10.49 20.04
CA TYR A 299 7.07 -9.14 20.16
C TYR A 299 7.19 -8.41 18.83
N LEU A 300 6.11 -7.73 18.41
CA LEU A 300 6.23 -6.62 17.48
C LEU A 300 6.79 -5.42 18.25
N LEU A 301 8.08 -5.14 18.11
CA LEU A 301 8.76 -4.00 18.73
C LEU A 301 8.25 -2.70 18.08
N THR A 302 7.48 -1.92 18.83
CA THR A 302 6.86 -0.68 18.32
C THR A 302 7.69 0.56 18.64
N GLU A 303 8.36 0.59 19.80
CA GLU A 303 9.21 1.71 20.21
C GLU A 303 10.44 1.22 20.98
N ILE A 304 11.56 1.89 20.79
CA ILE A 304 12.78 1.71 21.58
C ILE A 304 13.36 3.08 21.95
N TYR A 305 13.82 3.21 23.19
CA TYR A 305 14.37 4.44 23.73
C TYR A 305 15.71 4.21 24.42
N ASN A 306 16.62 5.16 24.24
CA ASN A 306 17.84 5.32 25.04
C ASN A 306 17.86 6.72 25.66
N TYR A 307 18.36 6.83 26.89
CA TYR A 307 18.43 8.11 27.60
C TYR A 307 19.85 8.68 27.59
N HIS A 308 20.01 9.92 27.13
CA HIS A 308 21.27 10.64 26.96
C HIS A 308 21.23 12.00 27.67
N TRP A 309 21.02 12.03 28.98
CA TRP A 309 21.03 13.27 29.76
C TRP A 309 22.34 14.05 29.58
N ASN A 310 23.47 13.34 29.58
CA ASN A 310 24.78 13.82 29.16
C ASN A 310 25.21 15.16 29.77
N ASP A 311 25.36 15.23 31.10
CA ASP A 311 25.73 16.46 31.83
C ASP A 311 24.82 17.65 31.48
N ALA A 312 23.51 17.38 31.33
CA ALA A 312 22.47 18.30 30.90
C ALA A 312 22.66 18.91 29.49
N LYS A 313 23.50 18.31 28.65
CA LYS A 313 23.73 18.75 27.26
C LYS A 313 22.90 17.99 26.24
N GLY A 314 22.37 16.82 26.59
CA GLY A 314 21.81 15.91 25.59
C GLY A 314 22.87 15.30 24.69
N GLN A 315 22.43 14.54 23.68
CA GLN A 315 23.32 14.07 22.63
C GLN A 315 22.83 14.53 21.25
N ALA A 316 23.66 15.37 20.60
CA ALA A 316 23.52 15.77 19.20
C ALA A 316 24.88 15.66 18.48
N PRO A 317 24.92 15.31 17.18
CA PRO A 317 23.77 14.94 16.33
C PRO A 317 23.11 13.64 16.81
N PRO A 318 21.83 13.40 16.43
CA PRO A 318 21.19 12.11 16.67
C PRO A 318 21.98 10.99 15.99
N GLY A 319 21.93 9.80 16.59
CA GLY A 319 22.60 8.61 16.08
C GLY A 319 21.61 7.48 15.88
N GLN A 320 22.05 6.27 16.23
CA GLN A 320 21.32 5.05 15.94
C GLN A 320 21.15 4.18 17.18
N ILE A 321 20.00 3.51 17.26
CA ILE A 321 19.70 2.47 18.25
C ILE A 321 19.45 1.14 17.52
N GLY A 322 19.78 0.01 18.14
CA GLY A 322 19.51 -1.31 17.59
C GLY A 322 19.38 -2.38 18.66
N LEU A 323 19.19 -3.63 18.23
CA LEU A 323 19.25 -4.81 19.09
C LEU A 323 20.18 -5.86 18.48
N LYS A 324 20.88 -6.60 19.34
CA LYS A 324 21.61 -7.81 18.96
C LYS A 324 21.14 -8.97 19.81
N SER A 325 20.60 -9.99 19.18
CA SER A 325 20.22 -11.23 19.87
C SER A 325 21.45 -12.01 20.34
N SER A 326 21.27 -12.88 21.33
CA SER A 326 22.33 -13.78 21.82
C SER A 326 22.83 -14.77 20.76
N THR A 327 22.05 -15.02 19.70
CA THR A 327 22.44 -15.85 18.55
C THR A 327 23.21 -15.07 17.49
N GLY A 328 23.34 -13.75 17.64
CA GLY A 328 24.10 -12.87 16.75
C GLY A 328 23.28 -12.13 15.70
N VAL A 329 21.97 -12.40 15.57
CA VAL A 329 21.07 -11.65 14.70
C VAL A 329 20.95 -10.20 15.19
N VAL A 330 21.10 -9.24 14.27
CA VAL A 330 21.02 -7.81 14.52
C VAL A 330 19.72 -7.25 13.96
N TYR A 331 19.05 -6.40 14.74
CA TYR A 331 17.86 -5.65 14.36
C TYR A 331 18.20 -4.16 14.42
N GLY A 332 17.89 -3.42 13.36
CA GLY A 332 18.44 -2.08 13.14
C GLY A 332 19.84 -2.14 12.51
N PRO A 333 20.69 -1.11 12.68
CA PRO A 333 20.43 0.10 13.45
C PRO A 333 19.31 0.97 12.86
N TRP A 334 18.57 1.67 13.71
CA TRP A 334 17.54 2.63 13.35
C TRP A 334 18.00 4.04 13.69
N GLU A 335 17.89 4.95 12.72
CA GLU A 335 18.06 6.38 12.96
C GLU A 335 17.06 6.88 14.01
N VAL A 336 17.54 7.68 14.96
CA VAL A 336 16.72 8.15 16.06
C VAL A 336 16.17 9.54 15.81
N SER A 337 14.92 9.75 16.24
CA SER A 337 14.42 11.08 16.57
C SER A 337 14.75 11.40 18.02
N THR A 338 14.71 12.69 18.38
CA THR A 338 15.07 13.11 19.73
C THR A 338 14.01 14.01 20.39
N ARG A 339 13.93 13.97 21.72
CA ARG A 339 13.07 14.86 22.53
C ARG A 339 13.81 15.38 23.75
N GLU A 340 13.27 16.44 24.33
CA GLU A 340 13.77 17.01 25.58
C GLU A 340 13.61 16.04 26.76
N GLY A 341 14.63 15.97 27.60
CA GLY A 341 14.65 15.23 28.84
C GLY A 341 14.12 16.04 30.02
N GLN A 342 14.20 15.42 31.20
CA GLN A 342 13.91 16.10 32.46
C GLN A 342 14.70 17.40 32.60
N GLY A 343 14.02 18.49 32.98
CA GLY A 343 14.62 19.81 33.11
C GLY A 343 14.83 20.56 31.79
N GLY A 344 14.24 20.09 30.68
CA GLY A 344 14.35 20.74 29.37
C GLY A 344 15.68 20.47 28.67
N VAL A 345 16.39 19.40 29.07
CA VAL A 345 17.67 19.03 28.44
C VAL A 345 17.40 18.63 26.99
N PRO A 346 17.94 19.34 25.99
CA PRO A 346 17.66 19.04 24.59
C PRO A 346 18.18 17.65 24.23
N HIS A 347 17.58 16.98 23.25
CA HIS A 347 18.07 15.71 22.70
C HIS A 347 18.40 14.59 23.70
N ALA A 348 17.79 14.59 24.88
CA ALA A 348 18.09 13.61 25.93
C ALA A 348 17.35 12.28 25.73
N TYR A 349 16.18 12.28 25.09
CA TYR A 349 15.52 11.02 24.71
C TYR A 349 15.84 10.74 23.26
N TRP A 350 16.60 9.67 23.00
CA TRP A 350 16.74 9.08 21.68
C TRP A 350 15.68 8.02 21.52
N PHE A 351 14.92 8.05 20.42
CA PHE A 351 13.86 7.09 20.19
C PHE A 351 13.72 6.72 18.72
N ALA A 352 13.36 5.46 18.48
CA ALA A 352 13.01 4.93 17.18
C ALA A 352 11.71 4.13 17.27
N ASN A 353 11.02 3.98 16.13
CA ASN A 353 9.78 3.23 16.00
C ASN A 353 9.97 2.07 15.00
N PRO A 354 10.63 0.96 15.38
CA PRO A 354 11.10 -0.05 14.44
C PRO A 354 10.00 -0.81 13.72
N LYS A 355 8.90 -1.07 14.43
CA LYS A 355 7.79 -1.92 13.99
C LYS A 355 8.28 -3.26 13.43
N VAL A 356 9.23 -3.89 14.14
CA VAL A 356 9.89 -5.15 13.73
C VAL A 356 9.49 -6.30 14.65
N LEU A 357 9.27 -7.48 14.09
CA LEU A 357 9.05 -8.69 14.88
C LEU A 357 10.38 -9.18 15.45
N ILE A 358 10.48 -9.27 16.77
CA ILE A 358 11.59 -9.92 17.48
C ILE A 358 11.09 -11.23 18.10
N PRO A 359 11.71 -12.39 17.81
CA PRO A 359 11.34 -13.65 18.44
C PRO A 359 11.60 -13.69 19.95
N ALA A 360 10.99 -14.64 20.66
CA ALA A 360 11.38 -14.99 22.02
C ALA A 360 12.90 -15.26 22.08
N GLY A 361 13.59 -14.68 23.06
CA GLY A 361 15.04 -14.77 23.14
C GLY A 361 15.68 -13.68 24.00
N SER A 362 17.01 -13.73 24.04
CA SER A 362 17.84 -12.76 24.78
C SER A 362 18.47 -11.75 23.83
N TYR A 363 18.47 -10.48 24.23
CA TYR A 363 18.89 -9.35 23.41
C TYR A 363 19.77 -8.38 24.21
N THR A 364 20.69 -7.74 23.50
CA THR A 364 21.46 -6.58 23.96
C THR A 364 21.04 -5.36 23.15
N VAL A 365 20.72 -4.25 23.82
CA VAL A 365 20.48 -2.98 23.13
C VAL A 365 21.80 -2.39 22.65
N THR A 366 21.81 -1.85 21.44
CA THR A 366 22.99 -1.16 20.88
C THR A 366 22.69 0.32 20.71
N ASP A 367 23.73 1.13 20.89
CA ASP A 367 23.68 2.58 20.75
C ASP A 367 24.94 3.05 20.03
N SER A 368 24.80 3.97 19.07
CA SER A 368 25.94 4.49 18.31
C SER A 368 26.80 5.49 19.08
N HIS A 369 26.34 5.95 20.25
CA HIS A 369 27.02 6.94 21.10
C HIS A 369 27.01 6.53 22.60
N PRO A 370 27.63 5.39 22.96
CA PRO A 370 27.58 4.84 24.32
C PRO A 370 28.20 5.75 25.39
N GLN A 371 29.06 6.69 25.01
CA GLN A 371 29.71 7.62 25.94
C GLN A 371 28.72 8.59 26.62
N SER A 372 27.61 8.93 25.96
CA SER A 372 26.58 9.83 26.50
C SER A 372 25.34 9.09 27.00
N TRP A 373 25.32 7.77 26.86
CA TRP A 373 24.22 6.92 27.29
C TRP A 373 24.19 6.86 28.81
N SER A 374 23.11 7.38 29.37
CA SER A 374 22.93 7.59 30.78
C SER A 374 22.73 6.29 31.54
N TYR A 375 23.30 6.18 32.73
CA TYR A 375 23.10 5.07 33.64
C TYR A 375 23.07 5.54 35.09
N ASN A 376 22.62 4.66 35.98
CA ASN A 376 22.82 4.80 37.41
C ASN A 376 22.92 3.41 38.06
N ALA A 377 23.26 3.37 39.35
CA ALA A 377 23.46 2.12 40.07
C ALA A 377 22.19 1.24 40.09
N ALA A 378 21.00 1.84 40.14
CA ALA A 378 19.73 1.10 40.15
C ALA A 378 19.38 0.50 38.78
N SER A 379 19.80 1.14 37.68
CA SER A 379 19.59 0.62 36.31
C SER A 379 20.54 -0.52 35.94
N GLY A 380 21.65 -0.69 36.67
CA GLY A 380 22.67 -1.74 36.48
C GLY A 380 23.55 -1.58 35.22
N CYS A 381 22.97 -1.09 34.12
CA CYS A 381 23.62 -0.74 32.86
C CYS A 381 23.03 0.56 32.32
N SER A 382 23.42 0.97 31.11
CA SER A 382 22.78 2.10 30.43
C SER A 382 21.26 1.96 30.35
N ILE A 383 20.56 3.09 30.33
CA ILE A 383 19.11 3.18 30.48
C ILE A 383 18.40 3.08 29.13
N SER A 384 17.49 2.12 29.04
CA SER A 384 16.57 1.94 27.92
C SER A 384 15.22 1.42 28.35
N TRP A 385 14.25 1.60 27.48
CA TRP A 385 13.01 0.84 27.54
C TRP A 385 12.50 0.54 26.13
N LEU A 386 11.75 -0.54 26.05
CA LEU A 386 11.16 -1.04 24.83
C LEU A 386 9.66 -1.25 25.03
N THR A 387 8.89 -0.80 24.05
CA THR A 387 7.45 -1.02 23.96
C THR A 387 7.15 -1.89 22.76
N GLY A 388 6.25 -2.86 22.91
CA GLY A 388 5.86 -3.72 21.81
C GLY A 388 4.58 -4.49 22.09
N ILE A 389 4.04 -5.11 21.05
CA ILE A 389 2.83 -5.92 21.13
C ILE A 389 3.25 -7.40 21.21
N PRO A 390 2.93 -8.12 22.30
CA PRO A 390 3.20 -9.56 22.38
C PRO A 390 2.48 -10.30 21.25
N GLN A 391 3.12 -11.28 20.62
CA GLN A 391 2.53 -12.11 19.57
C GLN A 391 2.14 -13.51 20.07
#